data_AF-A0A2T0I6M4-F1
#
_entry.id   AF-A0A2T0I6M4-F1
#
_cell.length_a   1.000
_cell.length_b   1.000
_cell.length_c   1.000
_cell.angle_alpha   90.00
_cell.angle_beta   90.00
_cell.angle_gamma   90.00
#
_symmetry.space_group_name_H-M   'P 1'
#
loop_
_entity.id
_entity.type
_entity.pdbx_description
1 polymer ?
#
loop_
_entity_poly.entity_id
_entity_poly.type
_entity_poly.pdbx_seq_one_letter_code
_entity_poly.pdbx_strand_id
1 'polypeptide(L)'
;MDSPPPTVEQLASIERAWRDTQLLASDGIINRHRDEVEGGGETTLTMEQYRSLQVYRQGLRNWPEAPIFPDSTGRPVTPTWLVEQLSE
;
A
#
# COMPACT_ATOMS: atom_id res chain seq x y z
N MET A 1 28.20 15.95 14.70
CA MET A 1 26.91 16.68 14.78
C MET A 1 25.85 15.62 14.60
N ASP A 2 25.40 15.02 15.69
CA ASP A 2 24.22 14.15 15.66
C ASP A 2 22.99 15.03 15.52
N SER A 3 22.28 14.89 14.40
CA SER A 3 20.97 15.53 14.25
C SER A 3 20.03 15.02 15.34
N PRO A 4 19.19 15.87 15.95
CA PRO A 4 18.19 15.40 16.89
C PRO A 4 17.29 14.35 16.22
N PRO A 5 16.83 13.34 16.97
CA PRO A 5 15.91 12.35 16.43
C PRO A 5 14.66 13.06 15.89
N PRO A 6 14.08 12.56 14.77
CA PRO A 6 12.91 13.17 14.18
C PRO A 6 11.75 13.21 15.19
N THR A 7 10.99 14.30 15.17
CA THR A 7 9.80 14.45 16.00
C THR A 7 8.70 13.49 15.54
N VAL A 8 7.72 13.24 16.39
CA VAL A 8 6.55 12.43 16.06
C VAL A 8 5.82 12.98 14.82
N GLU A 9 5.74 14.30 14.65
CA GLU A 9 5.15 14.91 13.45
C GLU A 9 5.98 14.68 12.17
N GLN A 10 7.31 14.68 12.28
CA GLN A 10 8.19 14.37 11.16
C GLN A 10 8.05 12.90 10.74
N LEU A 11 8.05 11.98 11.72
CA LEU A 11 7.78 10.56 11.48
C LEU A 11 6.41 10.37 10.84
N ALA A 12 5.37 10.98 11.39
CA ALA A 12 4.02 10.95 10.82
C ALA A 12 3.97 11.45 9.37
N SER A 13 4.74 12.47 9.03
CA SER A 13 4.78 12.99 7.66
C SER A 13 5.48 12.02 6.71
N ILE A 14 6.60 11.43 7.14
CA ILE A 14 7.32 10.38 6.38
C ILE A 14 6.40 9.17 6.16
N GLU A 15 5.68 8.75 7.19
CA GLU A 15 4.79 7.60 7.14
C GLU A 15 3.55 7.84 6.25
N ARG A 16 2.93 9.02 6.31
CA ARG A 16 1.85 9.38 5.39
C ARG A 16 2.33 9.41 3.94
N ALA A 17 3.52 9.96 3.70
CA ALA A 17 4.12 9.97 2.37
C ALA A 17 4.38 8.54 1.86
N TRP A 18 4.91 7.66 2.72
CA TRP A 18 5.08 6.24 2.39
C TRP A 18 3.76 5.55 2.03
N ARG A 19 2.71 5.76 2.85
CA ARG A 19 1.35 5.26 2.56
C ARG A 19 0.88 5.71 1.18
N ASP A 20 1.05 7.00 0.87
CA ASP A 20 0.62 7.55 -0.41
C ASP A 20 1.39 6.95 -1.58
N THR A 21 2.69 6.73 -1.43
CA THR A 21 3.48 5.98 -2.43
C THR A 21 2.96 4.56 -2.64
N GLN A 22 2.63 3.84 -1.56
CA GLN A 22 2.09 2.47 -1.67
C GLN A 22 0.70 2.42 -2.34
N LEU A 23 -0.16 3.40 -2.04
CA LEU A 23 -1.46 3.54 -2.69
C LEU A 23 -1.29 3.87 -4.18
N LEU A 24 -0.45 4.85 -4.52
CA LEU A 24 -0.19 5.22 -5.92
C LEU A 24 0.41 4.06 -6.73
N ALA A 25 1.37 3.33 -6.14
CA ALA A 25 2.00 2.18 -6.78
C ALA A 25 0.98 1.06 -7.11
N SER A 26 -0.02 0.87 -6.24
CA SER A 26 -1.07 -0.13 -6.44
C SER A 26 -2.29 0.35 -7.23
N ASP A 27 -2.40 1.65 -7.55
CA ASP A 27 -3.52 2.19 -8.34
C ASP A 27 -3.52 1.65 -9.77
N GLY A 28 -2.36 1.61 -10.42
CA GLY A 28 -2.24 1.11 -11.81
C GLY A 28 -2.65 -0.36 -11.94
N ILE A 29 -2.31 -1.17 -10.94
CA ILE A 29 -2.65 -2.61 -10.88
C ILE A 29 -4.17 -2.79 -10.76
N ILE A 30 -4.85 -1.99 -9.94
CA ILE A 30 -6.31 -2.06 -9.79
C ILE A 30 -7.01 -1.64 -11.07
N ASN A 31 -6.57 -0.54 -11.68
CA ASN A 31 -7.18 -0.03 -12.89
C ASN A 31 -7.06 -1.07 -14.01
N ARG A 32 -5.87 -1.64 -14.22
CA ARG A 32 -5.66 -2.74 -15.17
C ARG A 32 -6.57 -3.93 -14.88
N HIS A 33 -6.62 -4.40 -13.64
CA HIS A 33 -7.48 -5.53 -13.29
C HIS A 33 -8.97 -5.24 -13.56
N ARG A 34 -9.43 -4.01 -13.31
CA ARG A 34 -10.80 -3.60 -13.63
C ARG A 34 -11.05 -3.62 -15.13
N ASP A 35 -10.13 -3.06 -15.92
CA ASP A 35 -10.23 -3.04 -17.37
C ASP A 35 -10.26 -4.47 -17.96
N GLU A 36 -9.46 -5.40 -17.41
CA GLU A 36 -9.45 -6.82 -17.79
C GLU A 36 -10.78 -7.51 -17.48
N VAL A 37 -11.34 -7.27 -16.28
CA VAL A 37 -12.63 -7.80 -15.86
C VAL A 37 -13.76 -7.25 -16.74
N GLU A 38 -13.75 -5.95 -17.03
CA GLU A 38 -14.74 -5.31 -17.91
C GLU A 38 -14.61 -5.78 -19.36
N GLY A 39 -13.40 -6.03 -19.82
CA GLY A 39 -13.11 -6.61 -21.14
C GLY A 39 -13.51 -8.08 -21.27
N GLY A 40 -13.86 -8.75 -20.17
CA GLY A 40 -14.27 -10.17 -20.15
C GLY A 40 -13.14 -11.16 -20.50
N GLY A 41 -11.89 -10.70 -20.43
CA GLY A 41 -10.70 -11.51 -20.72
C GLY A 41 -10.17 -12.25 -19.49
N GLU A 42 -9.06 -12.97 -19.66
CA GLU A 42 -8.30 -13.48 -18.53
C GLU A 42 -7.68 -12.30 -17.75
N THR A 43 -7.74 -12.39 -16.42
CA THR A 43 -7.18 -11.37 -15.54
C THR A 43 -5.73 -11.70 -15.21
N THR A 44 -4.87 -10.69 -15.21
CA THR A 44 -3.45 -10.84 -14.80
C THR A 44 -3.36 -11.22 -13.32
N LEU A 45 -4.25 -10.67 -12.50
CA LEU A 45 -4.38 -11.03 -11.09
C LEU A 45 -5.51 -12.01 -10.85
N THR A 46 -5.22 -13.03 -10.05
CA THR A 46 -6.25 -13.92 -9.52
C THR A 46 -7.21 -13.15 -8.59
N MET A 47 -8.42 -13.68 -8.42
CA MET A 47 -9.40 -13.12 -7.48
C MET A 47 -8.87 -13.02 -6.04
N GLU A 48 -8.01 -13.97 -5.62
CA GLU A 48 -7.38 -13.94 -4.30
C GLU A 48 -6.34 -12.83 -4.17
N GLN A 49 -5.48 -12.65 -5.18
CA GLN A 49 -4.54 -11.54 -5.24
C GLN A 49 -5.28 -10.19 -5.22
N TYR A 50 -6.32 -10.03 -6.05
CA TYR A 50 -7.10 -8.80 -6.06
C TYR A 50 -7.78 -8.52 -4.71
N ARG A 51 -8.37 -9.53 -4.06
CA ARG A 51 -8.94 -9.38 -2.69
C ARG A 51 -7.87 -8.96 -1.69
N SER A 52 -6.71 -9.62 -1.71
CA SER A 52 -5.60 -9.28 -0.81
C SER A 52 -5.08 -7.85 -1.05
N LEU A 53 -5.08 -7.37 -2.29
CA LEU A 53 -4.73 -5.99 -2.65
C LEU A 53 -5.71 -4.98 -2.06
N GLN A 54 -7.01 -5.26 -2.16
CA GLN A 54 -8.04 -4.41 -1.58
C GLN A 54 -7.90 -4.33 -0.05
N VAL A 55 -7.66 -5.46 0.61
CA VAL A 55 -7.41 -5.52 2.06
C VAL A 55 -6.15 -4.73 2.44
N TYR A 56 -5.05 -4.92 1.72
CA TYR A 56 -3.80 -4.19 1.95
C TYR A 56 -4.01 -2.67 1.84
N ARG A 57 -4.67 -2.21 0.76
CA ARG A 57 -4.96 -0.78 0.55
C ARG A 57 -5.91 -0.21 1.57
N GLN A 58 -6.91 -0.97 2.01
CA GLN A 58 -7.77 -0.54 3.10
C GLN A 58 -6.98 -0.40 4.40
N GLY A 59 -6.09 -1.35 4.69
CA GLY A 59 -5.15 -1.25 5.81
C GLY A 59 -4.30 0.03 5.74
N LEU A 60 -3.77 0.37 4.57
CA LEU A 60 -2.97 1.58 4.38
C LEU A 60 -3.77 2.85 4.65
N ARG A 61 -5.03 2.90 4.23
CA ARG A 61 -5.91 4.05 4.48
C ARG A 61 -6.27 4.20 5.95
N ASN A 62 -6.51 3.09 6.64
CA ASN A 62 -6.88 3.10 8.06
C ASN A 62 -5.67 3.27 8.98
N TRP A 63 -4.45 2.99 8.51
CA TRP A 63 -3.25 2.99 9.34
C TRP A 63 -2.91 4.35 9.99
N PRO A 64 -3.07 5.52 9.33
CA PRO A 64 -2.93 6.82 10.00
C PRO A 64 -3.90 7.07 11.16
N GLU A 65 -5.00 6.33 11.23
CA GLU A 65 -5.96 6.37 12.33
C GLU A 65 -5.63 5.36 13.44
N ALA A 66 -4.64 4.49 13.21
CA ALA A 66 -4.24 3.48 14.19
C ALA A 66 -3.55 4.14 15.40
N PRO A 67 -3.80 3.64 16.63
CA PRO A 67 -3.20 4.21 17.84
C PRO A 67 -1.67 4.08 17.89
N ILE A 68 -1.11 3.15 17.11
CA ILE A 68 0.33 2.92 17.02
C ILE A 68 1.00 3.82 15.98
N PHE A 69 0.26 4.59 15.18
CA PHE A 69 0.84 5.51 14.22
C PHE A 69 1.66 6.62 14.92
N PRO A 70 2.88 6.98 14.46
CA PRO A 70 3.53 6.62 13.19
C PRO A 70 4.53 5.44 13.27
N ASP A 71 4.33 4.50 14.18
CA ASP A 71 5.21 3.33 14.30
C ASP A 71 5.11 2.45 13.03
N SER A 72 6.28 2.15 12.46
CA SER A 72 6.42 1.33 11.26
C SER A 72 6.03 -0.13 11.49
N THR A 73 6.04 -0.61 12.74
CA THR A 73 5.54 -1.95 13.12
C THR A 73 4.04 -2.09 12.87
N GLY A 74 3.32 -0.97 12.78
CA GLY A 74 1.91 -0.93 12.45
C GLY A 74 1.58 -0.92 10.97
N ARG A 75 2.59 -0.86 10.09
CA ARG A 75 2.37 -0.81 8.65
C ARG A 75 1.69 -2.11 8.19
N PRO A 76 0.68 -2.02 7.31
CA PRO A 76 0.13 -3.20 6.64
C PRO A 76 1.24 -3.97 5.93
N VAL A 77 1.21 -5.30 6.05
CA VAL A 77 2.18 -6.17 5.39
C VAL A 77 1.89 -6.17 3.89
N THR A 78 2.86 -5.74 3.10
CA THR A 78 2.79 -5.81 1.64
C THR A 78 2.82 -7.28 1.20
N PRO A 79 1.81 -7.75 0.44
CA PRO A 79 1.84 -9.12 -0.09
C PRO A 79 3.05 -9.36 -0.98
N THR A 80 3.69 -10.53 -0.88
CA THR A 80 4.90 -10.85 -1.66
C THR A 80 4.68 -10.72 -3.16
N TRP A 81 3.55 -11.21 -3.68
CA TRP A 81 3.19 -11.08 -5.09
C TRP A 81 3.06 -9.61 -5.54
N LEU A 82 2.67 -8.70 -4.63
CA LEU A 82 2.56 -7.27 -4.94
C LEU A 82 3.96 -6.66 -5.06
N VAL A 83 4.91 -7.10 -4.24
CA VAL A 83 6.31 -6.66 -4.34
C VAL A 83 6.88 -7.05 -5.71
N GLU A 84 6.61 -8.27 -6.16
CA GLU A 84 7.01 -8.74 -7.51
C GLU A 84 6.40 -7.84 -8.60
N GLN A 85 5.09 -7.56 -8.52
CA GLN A 85 4.38 -6.69 -9.47
C GLN A 85 4.83 -5.21 -9.47
N LEU A 86 5.40 -4.73 -8.36
CA LEU A 86 5.93 -3.36 -8.25
C LEU A 86 7.40 -3.25 -8.69
N SER A 87 8.07 -4.39 -8.87
CA SER A 87 9.47 -4.47 -9.27
C SER A 87 9.68 -4.64 -10.78
N GLU A 88 8.59 -4.86 -11.55
CA GLU A 88 8.56 -4.92 -13.01
C GLU A 88 8.31 -3.54 -13.65
#